data_AF-C3PIE4-F1
#
_entry.id   AF-C3PIE4-F1
#
_cell.length_a   1.000
_cell.length_b   1.000
_cell.length_c   1.000
_cell.angle_alpha   90.00
_cell.angle_beta   90.00
_cell.angle_gamma   90.00
#
_symmetry.space_group_name_H-M   'P 1'
#
loop_
_entity.id
_entity.type
_entity.pdbx_description
1 polymer ?
#
loop_
_entity_poly.entity_id
_entity_poly.type
_entity_poly.pdbx_seq_one_letter_code
_entity_poly.pdbx_strand_id
1 'polypeptide(L)' 'MTTYARRDDAITREIIEPLGEYAAEHNIDAIADELIICDGTGLDPVYYINPDADFWNIVANNAL' A
#
# COMPACT_ATOMS: atom_id res chain seq x y z
N MET A 1 -3.27 6.38 12.69
CA MET A 1 -3.62 5.17 11.94
C MET A 1 -4.77 5.54 11.00
N THR A 2 -4.49 5.68 9.71
CA THR A 2 -5.52 5.88 8.70
C THR A 2 -5.99 4.51 8.23
N THR A 3 -7.31 4.31 8.17
CA THR A 3 -7.90 3.03 7.80
C THR A 3 -8.85 3.21 6.63
N TYR A 4 -8.87 2.23 5.73
CA TYR A 4 -9.63 2.24 4.49
C TYR A 4 -10.58 1.04 4.44
N ALA A 5 -11.76 1.24 3.84
CA ALA A 5 -12.73 0.16 3.62
C ALA A 5 -12.36 -0.70 2.39
N ARG A 6 -11.48 -0.22 1.51
CA ARG A 6 -11.05 -0.91 0.29
C ARG A 6 -9.54 -0.86 0.15
N ARG A 7 -8.96 -1.94 -0.37
CA ARG A 7 -7.54 -2.04 -0.69
C ARG A 7 -7.14 -0.99 -1.72
N ASP A 8 -7.93 -0.80 -2.79
CA ASP A 8 -7.66 0.20 -3.84
C ASP A 8 -7.58 1.64 -3.31
N ASP A 9 -8.41 1.97 -2.32
CA ASP A 9 -8.38 3.30 -1.69
C ASP A 9 -7.07 3.49 -0.91
N ALA A 10 -6.64 2.47 -0.18
CA ALA A 10 -5.35 2.47 0.51
C ALA A 10 -4.17 2.54 -0.46
N ILE A 11 -4.19 1.76 -1.55
CA ILE A 11 -3.15 1.80 -2.60
C ILE A 11 -3.06 3.20 -3.21
N THR A 12 -4.20 3.79 -3.57
CA THR A 12 -4.23 5.09 -4.23
C THR A 12 -3.65 6.17 -3.32
N ARG A 13 -4.08 6.21 -2.05
CA ARG A 13 -3.69 7.25 -1.09
C ARG A 13 -2.29 7.08 -0.51
N GLU A 14 -1.88 5.84 -0.24
CA GLU A 14 -0.66 5.56 0.52
C GLU A 14 0.51 5.12 -0.37
N ILE A 15 0.26 4.77 -1.63
CA ILE A 15 1.30 4.29 -2.56
C ILE A 15 1.35 5.17 -3.81
N ILE A 16 0.23 5.29 -4.54
CA ILE A 16 0.20 6.02 -5.83
C ILE A 16 0.36 7.53 -5.63
N GLU A 17 -0.38 8.15 -4.71
CA GLU A 17 -0.28 9.59 -4.42
C GLU A 17 1.15 10.01 -4.01
N PRO A 18 1.86 9.27 -3.12
CA PRO A 18 3.26 9.55 -2.78
C PRO A 18 4.25 9.32 -3.93
N LEU A 19 4.04 8.29 -4.75
CA LEU A 19 4.93 7.97 -5.88
C LEU A 19 4.72 8.89 -7.09
N GLY A 20 3.51 9.40 -7.27
CA GLY A 20 3.16 10.28 -8.39
C GLY A 20 3.46 9.64 -9.75
N GLU A 21 4.24 10.33 -10.58
CA GLU A 21 4.63 9.84 -11.92
C GLU A 21 5.51 8.59 -11.88
N TYR A 22 6.26 8.39 -10.79
CA TYR A 22 7.13 7.22 -10.60
C TYR A 22 6.35 5.94 -10.31
N ALA A 23 5.04 6.02 -10.03
CA ALA A 23 4.21 4.84 -9.80
C ALA A 23 4.25 3.87 -10.99
N ALA A 24 4.41 4.38 -12.22
CA ALA A 24 4.52 3.56 -13.42
C ALA A 24 5.85 2.80 -13.54
N GLU A 25 6.89 3.22 -12.80
CA GLU A 25 8.22 2.60 -12.78
C GLU A 25 8.34 1.51 -11.70
N HIS A 26 7.28 1.26 -10.94
CA HIS A 26 7.29 0.37 -9.76
C HIS A 26 6.15 -0.63 -9.82
N ASN A 27 6.34 -1.79 -9.19
CA ASN A 27 5.31 -2.80 -9.03
C ASN A 27 4.40 -2.46 -7.85
N ILE A 28 3.34 -1.69 -8.12
CA ILE A 28 2.39 -1.22 -7.10
C ILE A 28 1.69 -2.38 -6.38
N ASP A 29 1.33 -3.45 -7.09
CA ASP A 29 0.68 -4.61 -6.48
C ASP A 29 1.61 -5.32 -5.47
N ALA A 30 2.89 -5.46 -5.80
CA ALA A 30 3.88 -6.06 -4.89
C ALA A 30 4.13 -5.16 -3.66
N ILE A 31 4.26 -3.85 -3.87
CA ILE A 31 4.39 -2.88 -2.78
C ILE A 31 3.16 -2.93 -1.88
N ALA A 32 1.96 -3.00 -2.46
CA ALA A 32 0.70 -3.08 -1.72
C ALA A 32 0.60 -4.36 -0.87
N ASP A 33 1.09 -5.50 -1.36
CA ASP A 33 1.11 -6.75 -0.59
C ASP A 33 2.08 -6.70 0.61
N GLU A 34 3.19 -5.99 0.48
CA GLU A 34 4.15 -5.84 1.58
C GLU A 34 3.74 -4.75 2.59
N LEU A 35 3.14 -3.67 2.10
CA LEU A 35 2.87 -2.46 2.87
C LEU A 35 1.47 -2.43 3.50
N ILE A 36 0.44 -2.95 2.83
CA ILE A 36 -0.95 -2.83 3.27
C ILE A 36 -1.35 -4.08 4.05
N ILE A 37 -1.70 -3.87 5.31
CA ILE A 37 -2.28 -4.90 6.16
C ILE A 37 -3.80 -4.86 6.02
N CYS A 38 -4.39 -6.04 5.87
CA CYS A 38 -5.83 -6.23 5.99
C CYS A 38 -6.15 -6.80 7.38
N ASP A 39 -6.75 -5.97 8.23
CA ASP A 39 -7.26 -6.37 9.53
C ASP A 39 -8.79 -6.47 9.44
N GLY A 40 -9.28 -7.70 9.46
CA GLY A 40 -10.69 -7.99 9.25
C GLY A 40 -10.86 -9.23 8.39
N THR A 41 -11.27 -10.32 9.03
CA THR A 41 -11.69 -11.54 8.32
C THR A 41 -13.21 -11.48 8.13
N GLY A 42 -13.69 -11.22 6.91
CA GLY A 42 -15.12 -11.34 6.58
C GLY A 42 -15.76 -10.11 5.94
N LEU A 43 -16.90 -9.67 6.48
CA LEU A 43 -17.81 -8.68 5.87
C LEU A 43 -17.32 -7.23 5.93
N ASP A 44 -16.41 -6.90 6.86
CA ASP A 44 -15.88 -5.55 7.06
C ASP A 44 -14.34 -5.58 7.12
N PRO A 45 -13.65 -5.80 5.99
CA PRO A 45 -12.20 -5.73 5.94
C PRO A 45 -11.74 -4.28 6.14
N VAL A 46 -10.74 -4.09 7.00
CA VAL A 46 -10.11 -2.78 7.23
C VAL A 46 -8.68 -2.83 6.73
N TYR A 47 -8.34 -1.92 5.82
CA TYR A 47 -7.00 -1.83 5.24
C TYR A 47 -6.24 -0.66 5.87
N TYR A 48 -4.98 -0.89 6.24
CA TYR A 48 -4.11 0.16 6.74
C TYR A 48 -2.65 -0.14 6.40
N ILE A 49 -1.81 0.89 6.52
CA ILE A 49 -0.36 0.78 6.28
C ILE A 49 0.31 0.12 7.48
N ASN A 50 1.19 -0.86 7.21
CA ASN A 50 2.05 -1.44 8.23
C ASN A 50 2.94 -0.35 8.86
N PRO A 51 2.76 0.01 10.15
CA PRO A 51 3.53 1.09 10.78
C PRO A 51 5.01 0.72 10.99
N ASP A 52 5.34 -0.57 10.99
CA ASP A 52 6.71 -1.07 11.15
C ASP A 52 7.43 -1.26 9.79
N ALA A 53 6.71 -1.09 8.67
CA ALA A 53 7.29 -1.22 7.35
C ALA A 53 8.00 0.07 6.91
N ASP A 54 9.19 -0.09 6.33
CA ASP A 54 9.89 1.02 5.66
C ASP A 54 9.38 1.17 4.23
N PHE A 55 8.47 2.13 4.03
CA PHE A 55 7.85 2.44 2.75
C PHE A 55 8.88 2.60 1.62
N TRP A 56 9.92 3.41 1.83
CA TRP A 56 10.87 3.73 0.77
C TRP A 56 11.78 2.55 0.43
N ASN A 57 12.12 1.72 1.43
CA ASN A 57 12.85 0.50 1.19
C ASN A 57 12.02 -0.51 0.37
N ILE A 58 10.73 -0.67 0.68
CA ILE A 58 9.81 -1.56 -0.07
C ILE A 58 9.65 -1.05 -1.51
N VAL A 59 9.41 0.25 -1.69
CA VAL A 59 9.35 0.88 -3.02
C VAL A 59 10.62 0.59 -3.81
N ALA A 60 11.80 0.88 -3.25
CA ALA A 60 13.07 0.69 -3.94
C ALA A 60 13.35 -0.78 -4.33
N ASN A 61 12.89 -1.75 -3.53
CA ASN A 61 13.02 -3.18 -3.82
C ASN A 61 12.05 -3.68 -4.90
N ASN A 62 11.03 -2.89 -5.24
CA ASN A 62 9.97 -3.23 -6.19
C ASN A 62 9.97 -2.33 -7.45
N ALA A 63 11.11 -1.72 -7.79
CA ALA A 63 11.30 -1.04 -9.08
C ALA A 63 11.32 -2.04 -10.26
N LEU A 64 10.84 -1.62 -11.44
CA LEU A 64 10.78 -2.42 -12.67
C LEU A 64 12.12 -2.51 -13.43
#